data_AF-X1V0U3-F1
#
_entry.id   AF-X1V0U3-F1
#
_cell.length_a   1.000
_cell.length_b   1.000
_cell.length_c   1.000
_cell.angle_alpha   90.00
_cell.angle_beta   90.00
_cell.angle_gamma   90.00
#
_symmetry.space_group_name_H-M   'P 1'
#
loop_
_entity.id
_entity.type
_entity.pdbx_description
1 polymer ?
#
loop_
_entity_poly.entity_id
_entity_poly.type
_entity_poly.pdbx_seq_one_letter_code
_entity_poly.pdbx_strand_id
1 'polypeptide(L)'
;MFKKVFFVAMTVLFLFGCATAPLSADGQPAADSAITDTSSYNEGQVAVKTDNKLSYADRMGEDSTKFHPVILEFIKIIDEDPVVRMYLTQMIEQIPQNQRNLKNVEDLLYKLNQLLKRAPEYNQTRFAGTPLSEILVWTMSTPAGFIAYRNEKINAMVKKYLIAWSEFLSSEKSLYVINDSPNGWKSKEAQEKLN
;
A
#
# COMPACT_ATOMS: atom_id res chain seq x y z
N MET A 1 -3.44 13.80 -20.69
CA MET A 1 -2.21 13.16 -20.17
C MET A 1 -2.45 12.16 -19.03
N PHE A 2 -3.38 12.40 -18.09
CA PHE A 2 -3.68 11.49 -16.96
C PHE A 2 -4.13 10.06 -17.34
N LYS A 3 -4.70 9.85 -18.54
CA LYS A 3 -5.16 8.52 -19.00
C LYS A 3 -4.02 7.55 -19.36
N LYS A 4 -2.79 8.03 -19.62
CA LYS A 4 -1.67 7.15 -20.03
C LYS A 4 -0.91 6.54 -18.85
N VAL A 5 -0.86 7.21 -17.70
CA VAL A 5 -0.19 6.71 -16.49
C VAL A 5 -0.93 5.51 -15.89
N PHE A 6 -2.27 5.50 -15.97
CA PHE A 6 -3.08 4.35 -15.57
C PHE A 6 -2.87 3.11 -16.45
N PHE A 7 -2.53 3.29 -17.73
CA PHE A 7 -2.37 2.18 -18.67
C PHE A 7 -1.08 1.39 -18.42
N VAL A 8 0.00 2.06 -18.01
CA VAL A 8 1.29 1.42 -17.68
C VAL A 8 1.18 0.52 -16.44
N ALA A 9 0.36 0.90 -15.45
CA ALA A 9 0.07 0.05 -14.30
C ALA A 9 -0.71 -1.23 -14.68
N MET A 10 -1.56 -1.16 -15.70
CA MET A 10 -2.36 -2.29 -16.18
C MET A 10 -1.54 -3.27 -17.05
N THR A 11 -0.52 -2.80 -17.76
CA THR A 11 0.35 -3.66 -18.58
C THR A 11 1.33 -4.50 -17.75
N VAL A 12 1.66 -4.08 -16.52
CA VAL A 12 2.52 -4.88 -15.63
C VAL A 12 1.77 -6.10 -15.03
N LEU A 13 0.44 -6.07 -15.01
CA LEU A 13 -0.38 -7.22 -14.59
C LEU A 13 -0.31 -8.43 -15.54
N PHE A 14 0.10 -8.25 -16.80
CA PHE A 14 0.17 -9.34 -17.78
C PHE A 14 1.50 -10.13 -17.76
N LEU A 15 2.52 -9.66 -17.03
CA LEU A 15 3.85 -10.30 -16.99
C LEU A 15 4.08 -11.22 -15.79
N PHE A 16 3.15 -11.27 -14.83
CA PHE A 16 3.14 -12.33 -13.81
C PHE A 16 2.24 -13.45 -14.29
N GLY A 17 2.84 -14.27 -15.16
CA GLY A 17 2.27 -15.51 -15.63
C GLY A 17 1.74 -16.35 -14.48
N CYS A 18 0.54 -16.86 -14.71
CA CYS A 18 -0.14 -17.88 -13.93
C CYS A 18 0.84 -19.02 -13.60
N ALA A 19 1.31 -19.09 -12.35
CA ALA A 19 1.84 -20.33 -11.82
C ALA A 19 0.63 -21.20 -11.49
N THR A 20 0.14 -21.95 -12.48
CA THR A 20 -0.74 -23.08 -12.26
C THR A 20 0.01 -24.06 -11.36
N ALA A 21 -0.42 -24.20 -10.11
CA ALA A 21 -0.02 -25.33 -9.29
C ALA A 21 -0.40 -26.62 -10.05
N PRO A 22 0.44 -27.67 -10.05
CA PRO A 22 0.13 -28.89 -10.76
C PRO A 22 -1.12 -29.54 -10.17
N LEU A 23 -2.15 -29.72 -11.00
CA LEU A 23 -3.30 -30.56 -10.67
C LEU A 23 -2.84 -32.03 -10.65
N SER A 24 -3.07 -32.70 -9.53
CA SER A 24 -3.01 -34.16 -9.43
C SER A 24 -4.09 -34.79 -10.35
N ALA A 25 -3.81 -35.97 -10.89
CA ALA A 25 -4.60 -36.67 -11.91
C ALA A 25 -6.05 -37.04 -11.49
N ASP A 26 -6.43 -36.81 -10.22
CA ASP A 26 -7.72 -37.24 -9.66
C ASP A 26 -8.66 -36.09 -9.25
N GLY A 27 -8.37 -34.83 -9.59
CA GLY A 27 -9.35 -33.73 -9.51
C GLY A 27 -9.83 -33.31 -8.11
N GLN A 28 -9.21 -33.77 -7.02
CA GLN A 28 -9.51 -33.38 -5.64
C GLN A 28 -8.33 -32.58 -5.04
N PRO A 29 -8.54 -31.50 -4.26
CA PRO A 29 -7.45 -30.82 -3.55
C PRO A 29 -6.78 -31.79 -2.55
N ALA A 30 -5.45 -31.85 -2.59
CA ALA A 30 -4.67 -32.64 -1.64
C ALA A 30 -4.91 -32.13 -0.21
N ALA A 31 -5.32 -33.04 0.68
CA ALA A 31 -5.49 -32.74 2.10
C ALA A 31 -4.12 -32.50 2.73
N ASP A 32 -3.91 -31.30 3.28
CA ASP A 32 -2.71 -30.97 4.04
C ASP A 32 -2.79 -31.64 5.42
N SER A 33 -1.95 -32.64 5.66
CA SER A 33 -1.94 -33.48 6.86
C SER A 33 -1.23 -32.83 8.06
N ALA A 34 -1.34 -31.51 8.22
CA ALA A 34 -0.58 -30.74 9.21
C ALA A 34 -1.42 -30.11 10.34
N ILE A 35 -2.63 -30.62 10.62
CA ILE A 35 -3.41 -30.20 11.79
C ILE A 35 -3.90 -31.41 12.57
N THR A 36 -3.01 -31.97 13.39
CA THR A 36 -3.38 -32.86 14.51
C THR A 36 -2.61 -32.44 15.76
N ASP A 37 -2.83 -31.21 16.21
CA ASP A 37 -2.58 -30.84 17.60
C ASP A 37 -3.48 -29.66 17.99
N THR A 38 -4.69 -29.97 18.45
CA THR A 38 -5.62 -28.97 19.02
C THR A 38 -5.44 -28.82 20.53
N SER A 39 -4.34 -29.33 21.12
CA SER A 39 -4.13 -29.31 22.58
C SER A 39 -3.48 -28.03 23.12
N SER A 40 -3.18 -27.03 22.27
CA SER A 40 -2.58 -25.74 22.71
C SER A 40 -3.49 -24.52 22.60
N TYR A 41 -4.76 -24.68 22.22
CA TYR A 41 -5.73 -23.59 22.27
C TYR A 41 -6.21 -23.38 23.70
N ASN A 42 -5.49 -22.53 24.44
CA ASN A 42 -5.97 -22.00 25.70
C ASN A 42 -7.16 -21.05 25.45
N GLU A 43 -8.37 -21.60 25.48
CA GLU A 43 -9.59 -20.84 25.77
C GLU A 43 -9.40 -20.15 27.13
N GLY A 44 -8.97 -18.89 27.11
CA GLY A 44 -8.85 -18.14 28.36
C GLY A 44 -8.01 -16.87 28.35
N GLN A 45 -7.11 -16.65 27.38
CA GLN A 45 -6.26 -15.44 27.36
C GLN A 45 -6.12 -14.82 25.96
N VAL A 46 -7.23 -14.42 25.36
CA VAL A 46 -7.22 -13.20 24.55
C VAL A 46 -8.23 -12.27 25.19
N ALA A 47 -7.86 -11.73 26.36
CA ALA A 47 -8.47 -10.49 26.79
C ALA A 47 -8.13 -9.46 25.72
N VAL A 48 -9.04 -9.27 24.76
CA VAL A 48 -9.08 -8.04 23.96
C VAL A 48 -9.36 -6.96 24.99
N LYS A 49 -8.28 -6.41 25.56
CA LYS A 49 -8.34 -5.19 26.37
C LYS A 49 -8.86 -4.13 25.42
N THR A 50 -10.16 -3.92 25.46
CA THR A 50 -10.88 -2.84 24.82
C THR A 50 -10.69 -1.55 25.63
N ASP A 51 -9.44 -1.29 26.01
CA ASP A 51 -8.98 0.02 26.46
C ASP A 51 -8.39 0.70 25.21
N ASN A 52 -9.20 0.82 24.16
CA ASN A 52 -8.78 1.22 22.81
C ASN A 52 -8.51 2.75 22.75
N LYS A 53 -7.49 3.20 23.49
CA LYS A 53 -6.89 4.52 23.43
C LYS A 53 -5.37 4.45 23.31
N LEU A 54 -4.81 3.37 22.77
CA LEU A 54 -3.47 3.47 22.21
C LEU A 54 -3.60 4.19 20.87
N SER A 55 -3.45 5.52 20.92
CA SER A 55 -3.36 6.31 19.71
C SER A 55 -2.25 5.71 18.84
N TYR A 56 -2.45 5.65 17.52
CA TYR A 56 -1.38 5.31 16.57
C TYR A 56 -0.08 6.11 16.85
N ALA A 57 -0.24 7.35 17.34
CA ALA A 57 0.82 8.19 17.88
C ALA A 57 1.67 7.50 18.97
N ASP A 58 1.03 6.81 19.91
CA ASP A 58 1.70 6.14 21.03
C ASP A 58 2.46 4.90 20.54
N ARG A 59 1.95 4.22 19.50
CA ARG A 59 2.59 3.03 18.89
C ARG A 59 3.86 3.38 18.10
N MET A 60 3.92 4.58 17.53
CA MET A 60 5.06 5.06 16.73
C MET A 60 5.91 6.13 17.45
N GLY A 61 5.50 6.57 18.64
CA GLY A 61 6.15 7.67 19.38
C GLY A 61 6.02 9.04 18.69
N GLU A 62 4.99 9.25 17.87
CA GLU A 62 4.87 10.42 16.99
C GLU A 62 3.59 11.21 17.27
N ASP A 63 3.64 12.54 17.30
CA ASP A 63 2.47 13.36 17.61
C ASP A 63 1.38 13.25 16.52
N SER A 64 0.17 12.83 16.91
CA SER A 64 -1.02 12.75 16.07
C SER A 64 -1.34 14.05 15.29
N THR A 65 -0.92 15.22 15.81
CA THR A 65 -1.13 16.52 15.14
C THR A 65 -0.36 16.65 13.81
N LYS A 66 0.63 15.79 13.56
CA LYS A 66 1.44 15.80 12.34
C LYS A 66 0.80 15.07 11.16
N PHE A 67 -0.27 14.32 11.41
CA PHE A 67 -0.93 13.50 10.40
C PHE A 67 -1.98 14.26 9.61
N HIS A 68 -2.06 13.95 8.32
CA HIS A 68 -3.13 14.45 7.49
C HIS A 68 -4.48 13.84 7.93
N PRO A 69 -5.61 14.58 7.87
CA PRO A 69 -6.92 14.08 8.27
C PRO A 69 -7.32 12.74 7.62
N VAL A 70 -6.93 12.54 6.36
CA VAL A 70 -7.19 11.28 5.63
C VAL A 70 -6.48 10.07 6.25
N ILE A 71 -5.30 10.27 6.84
CA ILE A 71 -4.54 9.21 7.51
C ILE A 71 -5.17 8.89 8.87
N LEU A 72 -5.63 9.92 9.58
CA LEU A 72 -6.38 9.73 10.83
C LEU A 72 -7.67 8.95 10.61
N GLU A 73 -8.39 9.23 9.52
CA GLU A 73 -9.56 8.45 9.13
C GLU A 73 -9.19 7.01 8.78
N PHE A 74 -8.06 6.80 8.10
CA PHE A 74 -7.61 5.44 7.76
C PHE A 74 -7.24 4.65 9.02
N ILE A 75 -6.51 5.25 9.96
CA ILE A 75 -6.19 4.68 11.27
C ILE A 75 -7.48 4.26 11.98
N LYS A 76 -8.48 5.13 12.02
CA LYS A 76 -9.77 4.85 12.67
C LYS A 76 -10.42 3.59 12.09
N ILE A 77 -10.52 3.46 10.77
CA ILE A 77 -11.13 2.28 10.13
C ILE A 77 -10.34 1.00 10.44
N ILE A 78 -9.00 1.07 10.49
CA ILE A 78 -8.14 -0.06 10.82
C ILE A 78 -8.29 -0.47 12.29
N ASP A 79 -8.53 0.48 13.19
CA ASP A 79 -8.73 0.22 14.62
C ASP A 79 -10.17 -0.25 14.93
N GLU A 80 -11.15 0.14 14.13
CA GLU A 80 -12.57 -0.26 14.29
C GLU A 80 -12.90 -1.59 13.61
N ASP A 81 -12.22 -1.95 12.52
CA ASP A 81 -12.50 -3.15 11.74
C ASP A 81 -11.31 -4.13 11.72
N PRO A 82 -11.37 -5.24 12.51
CA PRO A 82 -10.29 -6.21 12.58
C PRO A 82 -10.05 -6.93 11.24
N VAL A 83 -11.06 -7.03 10.37
CA VAL A 83 -10.92 -7.65 9.04
C VAL A 83 -10.08 -6.74 8.14
N VAL A 84 -10.29 -5.42 8.20
CA VAL A 84 -9.44 -4.45 7.48
C VAL A 84 -8.00 -4.55 7.97
N ARG A 85 -7.77 -4.58 9.29
CA ARG A 85 -6.42 -4.75 9.86
C ARG A 85 -5.77 -6.05 9.39
N MET A 86 -6.49 -7.17 9.45
CA MET A 86 -6.01 -8.47 8.98
C MET A 86 -5.57 -8.42 7.51
N TYR A 87 -6.39 -7.85 6.62
CA TYR A 87 -6.04 -7.76 5.19
C TYR A 87 -4.77 -6.93 4.96
N LEU A 88 -4.64 -5.79 5.62
CA LEU A 88 -3.46 -4.94 5.46
C LEU A 88 -2.20 -5.60 6.02
N THR A 89 -2.30 -6.27 7.17
CA THR A 89 -1.18 -7.03 7.74
C THR A 89 -0.72 -8.13 6.79
N GLN A 90 -1.65 -8.98 6.33
CA GLN A 90 -1.32 -10.08 5.42
C GLN A 90 -0.77 -9.57 4.08
N MET A 91 -1.31 -8.48 3.55
CA MET A 91 -0.83 -7.85 2.32
C MET A 91 0.64 -7.46 2.42
N ILE A 92 1.08 -6.95 3.58
CA ILE A 92 2.47 -6.56 3.84
C ILE A 92 3.34 -7.80 4.10
N GLU A 93 2.82 -8.76 4.87
CA GLU A 93 3.51 -10.01 5.18
C GLU A 93 3.76 -10.92 3.98
N GLN A 94 2.97 -10.76 2.91
CA GLN A 94 3.13 -11.51 1.67
C GLN A 94 4.10 -10.84 0.69
N ILE A 95 4.56 -9.62 0.97
CA ILE A 95 5.60 -8.97 0.14
C ILE A 95 6.92 -9.74 0.33
N PRO A 96 7.60 -10.14 -0.77
CA PRO A 96 8.90 -10.80 -0.70
C PRO A 96 9.90 -10.00 0.15
N GLN A 97 10.61 -10.67 1.07
CA GLN A 97 11.50 -10.02 2.03
C GLN A 97 12.58 -9.13 1.38
N ASN A 98 13.14 -9.57 0.25
CA ASN A 98 14.14 -8.83 -0.51
C ASN A 98 13.60 -7.57 -1.22
N GLN A 99 12.28 -7.41 -1.29
CA GLN A 99 11.58 -6.27 -1.87
C GLN A 99 10.71 -5.54 -0.83
N ARG A 100 10.79 -5.95 0.44
CA ARG A 100 9.94 -5.43 1.51
C ARG A 100 10.46 -4.08 1.99
N ASN A 101 9.97 -3.02 1.36
CA ASN A 101 10.12 -1.64 1.84
C ASN A 101 9.03 -1.25 2.87
N LEU A 102 8.12 -2.17 3.21
CA LEU A 102 7.02 -1.97 4.16
C LEU A 102 7.12 -2.99 5.30
N LYS A 103 7.32 -2.54 6.53
CA LYS A 103 7.52 -3.45 7.68
C LYS A 103 6.21 -3.95 8.27
N ASN A 104 5.25 -3.05 8.48
CA ASN A 104 3.95 -3.30 9.10
C ASN A 104 2.95 -2.24 8.65
N VAL A 105 1.70 -2.37 9.11
CA VAL A 105 0.61 -1.43 8.77
C VAL A 105 0.95 -0.01 9.22
N GLU A 106 1.66 0.13 10.32
CA GLU A 106 2.06 1.42 10.84
C GLU A 106 3.08 2.13 9.96
N ASP A 107 4.10 1.42 9.46
CA ASP A 107 5.07 1.91 8.49
C ASP A 107 4.42 2.30 7.15
N LEU A 108 3.39 1.54 6.72
CA LEU A 108 2.59 1.90 5.55
C LEU A 108 1.90 3.26 5.74
N LEU A 109 1.18 3.44 6.85
CA LEU A 109 0.47 4.70 7.14
C LEU A 109 1.43 5.88 7.28
N TYR A 110 2.59 5.67 7.90
CA TYR A 110 3.64 6.68 8.02
C TYR A 110 4.15 7.11 6.64
N LYS A 111 4.50 6.16 5.77
CA LYS A 111 4.96 6.47 4.40
C LYS A 111 3.90 7.17 3.57
N LEU A 112 2.63 6.76 3.69
CA LEU A 112 1.51 7.44 3.04
C LEU A 112 1.36 8.89 3.55
N ASN A 113 1.49 9.13 4.86
CA ASN A 113 1.46 10.47 5.42
C ASN A 113 2.57 11.38 4.86
N GLN A 114 3.79 10.86 4.73
CA GLN A 114 4.90 11.60 4.15
C GLN A 114 4.68 11.93 2.67
N LEU A 115 4.03 11.02 1.93
CA LEU A 115 3.76 11.21 0.50
C LEU A 115 2.69 12.26 0.21
N LEU A 116 1.77 12.51 1.13
CA LEU A 116 0.75 13.58 0.96
C LEU A 116 1.35 14.98 0.80
N LYS A 117 2.61 15.18 1.18
CA LYS A 117 3.32 16.46 1.09
C LYS A 117 4.48 16.43 0.09
N ARG A 118 4.61 15.36 -0.71
CA ARG A 118 5.72 15.18 -1.64
C ARG A 118 5.22 15.00 -3.06
N ALA A 119 5.72 15.84 -3.95
CA ALA A 119 5.51 15.73 -5.39
C ALA A 119 6.54 14.75 -5.97
N PRO A 120 6.17 13.98 -7.01
CA PRO A 120 7.09 13.07 -7.67
C PRO A 120 8.17 13.86 -8.40
N GLU A 121 9.43 13.55 -8.12
CA GLU A 121 10.58 14.07 -8.85
C GLU A 121 10.85 13.20 -10.08
N TYR A 122 11.38 13.77 -11.15
CA TYR A 122 11.76 12.98 -12.32
C TYR A 122 12.88 12.01 -11.94
N ASN A 123 12.71 10.75 -12.36
CA ASN A 123 13.71 9.70 -12.23
C ASN A 123 13.61 8.79 -13.45
N GLN A 124 14.75 8.31 -13.94
CA GLN A 124 14.84 7.38 -15.06
C GLN A 124 14.34 5.96 -14.73
N THR A 125 14.03 5.66 -13.47
CA THR A 125 13.55 4.34 -13.01
C THR A 125 12.17 3.98 -13.55
N ARG A 126 11.88 2.66 -13.58
CA ARG A 126 10.66 2.03 -14.12
C ARG A 126 9.35 2.58 -13.52
N PHE A 127 9.40 3.14 -12.31
CA PHE A 127 8.23 3.65 -11.57
C PHE A 127 7.99 5.16 -11.73
N ALA A 128 8.66 5.77 -12.72
CA ALA A 128 8.47 7.17 -13.13
C ALA A 128 8.43 8.15 -11.95
N GLY A 129 9.36 8.00 -11.00
CA GLY A 129 9.57 8.97 -9.93
C GLY A 129 8.44 9.12 -8.91
N THR A 130 7.40 8.29 -8.97
CA THR A 130 6.25 8.34 -8.06
C THR A 130 6.42 7.33 -6.91
N PRO A 131 6.77 7.76 -5.68
CA PRO A 131 7.02 6.81 -4.59
C PRO A 131 5.74 6.09 -4.13
N LEU A 132 4.55 6.68 -4.40
CA LEU A 132 3.28 6.00 -4.20
C LEU A 132 3.13 4.77 -5.12
N SER A 133 3.64 4.84 -6.35
CA SER A 133 3.48 3.75 -7.33
C SER A 133 4.24 2.50 -6.90
N GLU A 134 5.41 2.65 -6.26
CA GLU A 134 6.17 1.55 -5.70
C GLU A 134 5.38 0.84 -4.59
N ILE A 135 4.80 1.60 -3.65
CA ILE A 135 3.95 1.06 -2.58
C ILE A 135 2.77 0.29 -3.18
N LEU A 136 2.07 0.87 -4.16
CA LEU A 136 0.91 0.25 -4.78
C LEU A 136 1.26 -1.00 -5.56
N VAL A 137 2.35 -1.00 -6.34
CA VAL A 137 2.79 -2.18 -7.10
C VAL A 137 3.05 -3.36 -6.17
N TRP A 138 3.79 -3.15 -5.07
CA TRP A 138 4.11 -4.25 -4.16
C TRP A 138 2.92 -4.71 -3.34
N THR A 139 2.11 -3.78 -2.85
CA THR A 139 0.92 -4.14 -2.06
C THR A 139 -0.16 -4.78 -2.91
N MET A 140 -0.38 -4.37 -4.16
CA MET A 140 -1.39 -4.96 -5.04
C MET A 140 -0.97 -6.32 -5.63
N SER A 141 0.34 -6.60 -5.69
CA SER A 141 0.86 -7.85 -6.28
C SER A 141 0.77 -9.05 -5.34
N THR A 142 0.29 -8.89 -4.11
CA THR A 142 0.11 -10.01 -3.17
C THR A 142 -1.32 -10.56 -3.22
N PRO A 143 -1.53 -11.86 -2.95
CA PRO A 143 -2.87 -12.44 -2.88
C PRO A 143 -3.81 -11.70 -1.90
N ALA A 144 -3.32 -11.36 -0.70
CA ALA A 144 -4.07 -10.60 0.28
C ALA A 144 -4.32 -9.16 -0.19
N GLY A 145 -3.34 -8.54 -0.87
CA GLY A 145 -3.53 -7.22 -1.48
C GLY A 145 -4.63 -7.19 -2.53
N PHE A 146 -4.65 -8.18 -3.42
CA PHE A 146 -5.71 -8.32 -4.42
C PHE A 146 -7.11 -8.40 -3.80
N ILE A 147 -7.24 -9.00 -2.61
CA ILE A 147 -8.50 -9.03 -1.85
C ILE A 147 -8.74 -7.70 -1.13
N ALA A 148 -7.72 -7.14 -0.47
CA ALA A 148 -7.78 -5.90 0.29
C ALA A 148 -8.28 -4.74 -0.57
N TYR A 149 -7.74 -4.55 -1.78
CA TYR A 149 -8.14 -3.45 -2.67
C TYR A 149 -9.55 -3.59 -3.26
N ARG A 150 -10.16 -4.78 -3.16
CA ARG A 150 -11.56 -5.03 -3.51
C ARG A 150 -12.53 -4.84 -2.34
N ASN A 151 -12.03 -4.74 -1.11
CA ASN A 151 -12.86 -4.39 0.04
C ASN A 151 -13.35 -2.95 -0.11
N GLU A 152 -14.66 -2.73 0.02
CA GLU A 152 -15.27 -1.42 -0.21
C GLU A 152 -14.74 -0.32 0.71
N LYS A 153 -14.48 -0.65 1.99
CA LYS A 153 -13.95 0.33 2.97
C LYS A 153 -12.52 0.74 2.61
N ILE A 154 -11.66 -0.24 2.29
CA ILE A 154 -10.28 0.02 1.88
C ILE A 154 -10.26 0.81 0.57
N ASN A 155 -11.07 0.42 -0.42
CA ASN A 155 -11.15 1.11 -1.70
C ASN A 155 -11.61 2.57 -1.54
N ALA A 156 -12.63 2.81 -0.71
CA ALA A 156 -13.09 4.16 -0.40
C ALA A 156 -11.99 5.01 0.25
N MET A 157 -11.21 4.44 1.17
CA MET A 157 -10.09 5.13 1.80
C MET A 157 -8.95 5.43 0.83
N VAL A 158 -8.60 4.48 -0.04
CA VAL A 158 -7.61 4.70 -1.10
C VAL A 158 -8.06 5.83 -2.03
N LYS A 159 -9.35 5.87 -2.41
CA LYS A 159 -9.90 6.96 -3.21
C LYS A 159 -9.77 8.31 -2.51
N LYS A 160 -10.13 8.41 -1.23
CA LYS A 160 -9.98 9.65 -0.43
C LYS A 160 -8.52 10.09 -0.35
N TYR A 161 -7.61 9.15 -0.13
CA TYR A 161 -6.17 9.42 -0.09
C TYR A 161 -5.67 10.00 -1.43
N LEU A 162 -6.07 9.40 -2.56
CA LEU A 162 -5.68 9.87 -3.89
C LEU A 162 -6.23 11.27 -4.20
N ILE A 163 -7.44 11.58 -3.73
CA ILE A 163 -8.01 12.94 -3.85
C ILE A 163 -7.16 13.94 -3.06
N ALA A 164 -6.87 13.67 -1.79
CA ALA A 164 -6.06 14.55 -0.95
C ALA A 164 -4.64 14.78 -1.55
N TRP A 165 -4.03 13.72 -2.09
CA TRP A 165 -2.75 13.85 -2.76
C TRP A 165 -2.87 14.66 -4.07
N SER A 166 -3.94 14.46 -4.85
CA SER A 166 -4.21 15.24 -6.07
C SER A 166 -4.40 16.74 -5.76
N GLU A 167 -5.04 17.07 -4.64
CA GLU A 167 -5.17 18.46 -4.17
C GLU A 167 -3.80 19.08 -3.88
N PHE A 168 -2.93 18.35 -3.17
CA PHE A 168 -1.55 18.79 -2.96
C PHE A 168 -0.79 18.96 -4.28
N LEU A 169 -0.89 18.01 -5.20
CA LEU A 169 -0.23 18.06 -6.51
C LEU A 169 -0.73 19.22 -7.38
N SER A 170 -1.96 19.68 -7.16
CA SER A 170 -2.55 20.83 -7.88
C SER A 170 -2.20 22.18 -7.25
N SER A 171 -1.53 22.19 -6.09
CA SER A 171 -1.17 23.41 -5.37
C SER A 171 0.20 23.95 -5.80
N GLU A 172 0.45 25.24 -5.56
CA GLU A 172 1.77 25.86 -5.83
C GLU A 172 2.92 25.15 -5.10
N LYS A 173 2.63 24.52 -3.97
CA LYS A 173 3.62 23.78 -3.16
C LYS A 173 4.19 22.56 -3.87
N SER A 174 3.54 22.04 -4.92
CA SER A 174 4.06 20.93 -5.71
C SER A 174 5.01 21.37 -6.82
N LEU A 175 5.00 22.67 -7.19
CA LEU A 175 5.72 23.18 -8.37
C LEU A 175 7.24 23.10 -8.26
N TYR A 176 7.78 22.81 -7.08
CA TYR A 176 9.22 22.64 -6.90
C TYR A 176 9.81 21.52 -7.77
N VAL A 177 9.01 20.57 -8.27
CA VAL A 177 9.49 19.53 -9.21
C VAL A 177 9.45 19.96 -10.68
N ILE A 178 8.84 21.11 -11.00
CA ILE A 178 8.68 21.63 -12.36
C ILE A 178 9.81 22.62 -12.67
N ASN A 179 11.04 22.12 -12.76
CA ASN A 179 12.25 22.90 -12.99
C ASN A 179 13.22 22.18 -13.95
N ASP A 180 14.30 22.87 -14.33
CA ASP A 180 15.29 22.39 -15.29
C ASP A 180 16.46 21.60 -14.65
N SER A 181 16.41 21.35 -13.33
CA SER A 181 17.41 20.51 -12.65
C SER A 181 17.34 19.07 -13.16
N PRO A 182 18.38 18.24 -12.93
CA PRO A 182 18.39 16.84 -13.39
C PRO A 182 17.16 16.02 -12.95
N ASN A 183 16.62 16.29 -11.75
CA ASN A 183 15.45 15.61 -11.19
C ASN A 183 14.14 16.37 -11.44
N GLY A 184 14.19 17.45 -12.20
CA GLY A 184 13.02 18.27 -12.55
C GLY A 184 12.34 17.79 -13.84
N TRP A 185 11.03 18.01 -13.92
CA TRP A 185 10.23 17.59 -15.09
C TRP A 185 10.45 18.45 -16.34
N LYS A 186 11.16 19.58 -16.24
CA LYS A 186 11.59 20.36 -17.42
C LYS A 186 13.00 20.01 -17.89
N SER A 187 13.69 19.07 -17.23
CA SER A 187 15.01 18.62 -17.66
C SER A 187 14.98 18.10 -19.09
N LYS A 188 16.10 18.24 -19.80
CA LYS A 188 16.25 17.77 -21.18
C LYS A 188 15.88 16.29 -21.30
N GLU A 189 16.33 15.47 -20.35
CA GLU A 189 16.04 14.04 -20.32
C GLU A 189 14.54 13.75 -20.12
N ALA A 190 13.87 14.50 -19.25
CA ALA A 190 12.44 14.33 -19.02
C ALA A 190 11.65 14.69 -20.29
N GLN A 191 12.02 15.77 -20.97
CA GLN A 191 11.38 16.19 -22.22
C GLN A 191 11.60 15.20 -23.36
N GLU A 192 12.80 14.63 -23.49
CA GLU A 192 13.10 13.60 -24.49
C GLU A 192 12.25 12.34 -24.31
N LYS A 193 11.90 11.95 -23.07
CA LYS A 193 11.02 10.80 -22.81
C LYS A 193 9.53 11.11 -22.93
N LEU A 194 9.13 12.37 -22.89
CA LEU A 194 7.73 12.79 -22.95
C LEU A 194 7.25 13.02 -24.39
N ASN A 195 8.18 13.30 -25.32
CA ASN A 195 7.93 13.47 -26.76
C ASN A 195 7.90 12.12 -27.49
#